data_AF-A0A391P8L7-F1
#
_entry.id   AF-A0A391P8L7-F1
#
_cell.length_a   1.000
_cell.length_b   1.000
_cell.length_c   1.000
_cell.angle_alpha   90.00
_cell.angle_beta   90.00
_cell.angle_gamma   90.00
#
_symmetry.space_group_name_H-M   'P 1'
#
loop_
_entity.id
_entity.type
_entity.pdbx_description
1 polymer ?
#
loop_
_entity_poly.entity_id
_entity_poly.type
_entity_poly.pdbx_seq_one_letter_code
_entity_poly.pdbx_strand_id
1 'polypeptide(L)'
;MSPDGEQQGAAAAVFHVSPLRVRLTGVSDSEPQWRHICEVCGVEEILTPGDAFNLGWDYPPRMGQFGVVGPRCCPNCPNVGTVWWALAIDGYTEDMLTEAQRATVRRIAGEPQSIAVLSE
;
A
#
# COMPACT_ATOMS: atom_id res chain seq x y z
N MET A 1 -54.17 -22.56 40.05
CA MET A 1 -53.80 -21.15 39.88
C MET A 1 -52.34 -21.01 40.27
N SER A 2 -51.45 -20.98 39.29
CA SER A 2 -50.04 -20.64 39.43
C SER A 2 -49.75 -19.59 38.35
N PRO A 3 -49.25 -18.40 38.69
CA PRO A 3 -48.80 -17.45 37.70
C PRO A 3 -47.32 -17.69 37.39
N ASP A 4 -47.04 -17.64 36.09
CA ASP A 4 -46.06 -16.80 35.41
C ASP A 4 -44.59 -16.83 35.84
N GLY A 5 -43.76 -17.04 34.81
CA GLY A 5 -42.32 -17.13 34.90
C GLY A 5 -41.60 -15.78 34.91
N GLU A 6 -40.30 -15.86 35.09
CA GLU A 6 -39.39 -14.74 34.88
C GLU A 6 -38.09 -15.25 34.27
N GLN A 7 -37.68 -14.57 33.19
CA GLN A 7 -36.53 -14.86 32.37
C GLN A 7 -35.25 -14.29 32.99
N GLN A 8 -34.19 -15.10 32.95
CA GLN A 8 -32.80 -14.78 32.57
C GLN A 8 -32.28 -13.34 32.83
N GLY A 9 -31.37 -13.21 33.79
CA GLY A 9 -30.37 -12.14 33.84
C GLY A 9 -28.97 -12.75 33.86
N ALA A 10 -28.26 -12.75 32.73
CA ALA A 10 -26.87 -13.17 32.64
C ALA A 10 -25.97 -12.11 33.29
N ALA A 11 -25.16 -12.52 34.27
CA ALA A 11 -24.16 -11.66 34.90
C ALA A 11 -23.07 -11.28 33.89
N ALA A 12 -22.85 -9.98 33.71
CA ALA A 12 -21.75 -9.46 32.90
C ALA A 12 -20.41 -9.80 33.56
N ALA A 13 -19.59 -10.59 32.85
CA ALA A 13 -18.21 -10.86 33.25
C ALA A 13 -17.37 -9.59 33.06
N VAL A 14 -16.90 -9.03 34.17
CA VAL A 14 -15.95 -7.90 34.19
C VAL A 14 -14.57 -8.46 33.87
N PHE A 15 -14.05 -8.18 32.68
CA PHE A 15 -12.68 -8.56 32.30
C PHE A 15 -11.68 -7.66 33.04
N HIS A 16 -10.99 -8.23 34.02
CA HIS A 16 -9.86 -7.59 34.69
C HIS A 16 -8.62 -7.68 33.79
N VAL A 17 -8.16 -6.55 33.27
CA VAL A 17 -6.89 -6.50 32.53
C VAL A 17 -5.75 -6.36 33.54
N SER A 18 -4.96 -7.41 33.70
CA SER A 18 -3.79 -7.43 34.58
C SER A 18 -2.66 -6.57 33.98
N PRO A 19 -1.98 -5.68 34.73
CA PRO A 19 -0.88 -4.89 34.20
C PRO A 19 0.40 -5.70 34.30
N LEU A 20 0.52 -6.77 33.51
CA LEU A 20 1.83 -7.39 33.33
C LEU A 20 2.61 -6.52 32.34
N ARG A 21 3.59 -5.78 32.86
CA ARG A 21 4.64 -5.13 32.06
C ARG A 21 5.37 -6.19 31.26
N VAL A 22 4.90 -6.47 30.05
CA VAL A 22 5.71 -7.13 29.03
C VAL A 22 6.83 -6.14 28.70
N ARG A 23 8.06 -6.47 29.09
CA ARG A 23 9.23 -5.91 28.41
C ARG A 23 9.20 -6.45 26.99
N LEU A 24 8.62 -5.70 26.07
CA LEU A 24 8.73 -5.95 24.64
C LEU A 24 10.17 -5.60 24.22
N THR A 25 11.10 -6.53 24.43
CA THR A 25 12.30 -6.60 23.60
C THR A 25 11.92 -7.40 22.37
N GLY A 26 11.26 -6.73 21.43
CA GLY A 26 10.93 -7.26 20.11
C GLY A 26 10.91 -6.10 19.15
N VAL A 27 11.89 -6.04 18.24
CA VAL A 27 11.82 -5.19 17.05
C VAL A 27 10.51 -5.55 16.35
N SER A 28 9.61 -4.59 16.12
CA SER A 28 8.35 -4.86 15.43
C SER A 28 8.62 -5.30 13.99
N ASP A 29 8.10 -6.45 13.59
CA ASP A 29 8.11 -7.00 12.23
C ASP A 29 7.19 -6.21 11.25
N SER A 30 7.21 -4.88 11.31
CA SER A 30 6.44 -4.03 10.40
C SER A 30 7.14 -3.93 9.06
N GLU A 31 6.39 -4.13 7.96
CA GLU A 31 6.92 -3.97 6.59
C GLU A 31 7.62 -2.61 6.40
N PRO A 32 8.70 -2.53 5.61
CA PRO A 32 9.36 -1.26 5.33
C PRO A 32 8.41 -0.31 4.61
N GLN A 33 8.51 0.98 4.94
CA GLN A 33 7.75 2.02 4.23
C GLN A 33 8.48 2.45 2.95
N TRP A 34 7.70 2.73 1.92
CA TRP A 34 8.18 3.20 0.61
C TRP A 34 7.42 4.44 0.18
N ARG A 35 8.06 5.26 -0.66
CA ARG A 35 7.40 6.35 -1.38
C ARG A 35 6.54 5.76 -2.49
N HIS A 36 5.23 5.90 -2.36
CA HIS A 36 4.24 5.54 -3.36
C HIS A 36 3.94 6.80 -4.17
N ILE A 37 4.47 6.85 -5.38
CA ILE A 37 4.40 8.02 -6.26
C ILE A 37 3.50 7.69 -7.45
N CYS A 38 2.40 8.42 -7.59
CA CYS A 38 1.50 8.30 -8.74
C CYS A 38 2.13 9.00 -9.95
N GLU A 39 2.37 8.26 -11.02
CA GLU A 39 2.94 8.83 -12.25
C GLU A 39 1.95 9.68 -13.05
N VAL A 40 0.64 9.58 -12.75
CA VAL A 40 -0.43 10.31 -13.46
C VAL A 40 -0.64 11.71 -12.86
N CYS A 41 -0.89 11.79 -11.55
CA CYS A 41 -1.18 13.06 -10.88
C CYS A 41 -0.03 13.59 -10.01
N GLY A 42 1.04 12.82 -9.82
CA GLY A 42 2.20 13.23 -9.04
C GLY A 42 2.03 13.14 -7.52
N VAL A 43 0.87 12.69 -7.00
CA VAL A 43 0.68 12.52 -5.55
C VAL A 43 1.67 11.49 -5.00
N GLU A 44 2.16 11.77 -3.80
CA GLU A 44 3.12 10.93 -3.09
C GLU A 44 2.63 10.63 -1.68
N GLU A 45 2.71 9.36 -1.28
CA GLU A 45 2.42 8.91 0.08
C GLU A 45 3.52 7.96 0.58
N ILE A 46 3.82 8.00 1.87
CA ILE A 46 4.78 7.07 2.50
C ILE A 46 3.98 6.00 3.23
N LEU A 47 3.94 4.79 2.65
CA LEU A 47 3.08 3.70 3.10
C LEU A 47 3.87 2.40 3.22
N THR A 48 3.39 1.48 4.04
CA THR A 48 3.79 0.07 3.92
C THR A 48 3.17 -0.53 2.65
N PRO A 49 3.76 -1.57 2.04
CA PRO A 49 3.14 -2.31 0.95
C PRO A 49 1.72 -2.79 1.23
N GLY A 50 1.47 -3.28 2.45
CA GLY A 50 0.15 -3.69 2.89
C GLY A 50 -0.87 -2.55 2.88
N ASP A 51 -0.51 -1.40 3.45
CA ASP A 51 -1.41 -0.23 3.49
C ASP A 51 -1.69 0.30 2.09
N ALA A 52 -0.65 0.41 1.25
CA ALA A 52 -0.79 0.86 -0.13
C ALA A 52 -1.74 -0.04 -0.93
N PHE A 53 -1.58 -1.36 -0.83
CA PHE A 53 -2.47 -2.31 -1.47
C PHE A 53 -3.92 -2.18 -0.99
N ASN A 54 -4.13 -2.09 0.32
CA ASN A 54 -5.47 -1.93 0.90
C ASN A 54 -6.14 -0.60 0.48
N LEU A 55 -5.35 0.45 0.27
CA LEU A 55 -5.81 1.74 -0.25
C LEU A 55 -6.05 1.74 -1.77
N GLY A 56 -5.67 0.66 -2.47
CA GLY A 56 -5.88 0.53 -3.92
C GLY A 56 -4.76 1.12 -4.78
N TRP A 57 -3.54 1.22 -4.25
CA TRP A 57 -2.37 1.58 -5.05
C TRP A 57 -1.92 0.40 -5.92
N ASP A 58 -1.68 0.67 -7.20
CA ASP A 58 -0.97 -0.25 -8.08
C ASP A 58 0.54 -0.08 -7.84
N TYR A 59 1.06 -0.73 -6.80
CA TYR A 59 2.48 -0.69 -6.44
C TYR A 59 3.03 -2.05 -5.95
N PRO A 60 4.30 -2.37 -6.24
CA PRO A 60 5.00 -3.53 -5.71
C PRO A 60 5.30 -3.38 -4.21
N PRO A 61 5.56 -4.50 -3.52
CA PRO A 61 5.55 -5.88 -4.02
C PRO A 61 4.16 -6.54 -4.11
N ARG A 62 3.09 -5.85 -3.68
CA ARG A 62 1.74 -6.44 -3.67
C ARG A 62 1.10 -6.45 -5.05
N MET A 63 1.42 -5.46 -5.89
CA MET A 63 0.99 -5.36 -7.28
C MET A 63 2.20 -5.22 -8.21
N GLY A 64 2.46 -6.24 -9.02
CA GLY A 64 3.62 -6.28 -9.90
C GLY A 64 4.93 -6.53 -9.15
N GLN A 65 6.05 -6.09 -9.74
CA GLN A 65 7.41 -6.32 -9.23
C GLN A 65 8.23 -5.02 -9.29
N PHE A 66 9.15 -4.83 -8.35
CA PHE A 66 10.14 -3.74 -8.41
C PHE A 66 11.04 -3.91 -9.64
N GLY A 67 11.46 -2.80 -10.25
CA GLY A 67 12.35 -2.82 -11.43
C GLY A 67 11.65 -3.21 -12.74
N VAL A 68 10.44 -3.78 -12.68
CA VAL A 68 9.65 -4.17 -13.85
C VAL A 68 8.61 -3.09 -14.11
N VAL A 69 8.56 -2.60 -15.35
CA VAL A 69 7.55 -1.61 -15.77
C VAL A 69 6.16 -2.22 -15.58
N GLY A 70 5.41 -1.61 -14.68
CA GLY A 70 4.01 -1.85 -14.37
C GLY A 70 3.37 -0.52 -13.99
N PRO A 71 2.05 -0.46 -13.77
CA PRO A 71 1.41 0.76 -13.28
C PRO A 71 2.06 1.23 -11.97
N ARG A 72 2.22 2.55 -11.83
CA ARG A 72 2.58 3.22 -10.56
C ARG A 72 1.55 4.31 -10.30
N CYS A 73 0.37 3.89 -9.85
CA CYS A 73 -0.83 4.72 -9.86
C CYS A 73 -1.55 4.71 -8.51
N CYS A 74 -2.06 5.88 -8.10
CA CYS A 74 -2.91 5.99 -6.91
C CYS A 74 -4.35 5.56 -7.23
N PRO A 75 -5.18 5.22 -6.22
CA PRO A 75 -6.55 4.76 -6.41
C PRO A 75 -7.49 5.77 -7.11
N ASN A 76 -7.09 7.04 -7.16
CA ASN A 76 -7.90 8.12 -7.74
C ASN A 76 -7.56 8.41 -9.21
N CYS A 77 -6.57 7.73 -9.79
CA CYS A 77 -6.16 7.93 -11.17
C CYS A 77 -6.34 6.64 -11.98
N PRO A 78 -6.78 6.75 -13.25
CA PRO A 78 -6.91 5.58 -14.11
C PRO A 78 -5.53 5.13 -14.61
N ASN A 79 -5.30 3.81 -14.65
CA ASN A 79 -4.04 3.23 -15.14
C ASN A 79 -3.75 3.52 -16.63
N VAL A 80 -4.75 3.93 -17.42
CA VAL A 80 -4.57 4.41 -18.81
C VAL A 80 -3.57 5.56 -18.95
N GLY A 81 -3.37 6.35 -17.89
CA GLY A 81 -2.38 7.43 -17.89
C GLY A 81 -0.93 7.00 -17.63
N THR A 82 -0.68 5.72 -17.37
CA THR A 82 0.65 5.22 -16.95
C THR A 82 1.58 4.96 -18.14
N VAL A 83 2.89 4.98 -17.90
CA VAL A 83 3.87 4.58 -18.91
C VAL A 83 3.73 3.11 -19.28
N TRP A 84 3.31 2.26 -18.33
CA TRP A 84 3.02 0.86 -18.62
C TRP A 84 1.90 0.72 -19.65
N TRP A 85 0.82 1.49 -19.54
CA TRP A 85 -0.28 1.44 -20.51
C TRP A 85 0.19 1.85 -21.92
N ALA A 86 0.95 2.94 -22.00
CA ALA A 86 1.50 3.40 -23.28
C ALA A 86 2.34 2.31 -23.98
N LEU A 87 3.19 1.62 -23.23
CA LEU A 87 4.07 0.56 -23.76
C LEU A 87 3.30 -0.74 -24.06
N ALA A 88 2.51 -1.23 -23.10
CA ALA A 88 1.94 -2.56 -23.14
C ALA A 88 0.61 -2.64 -23.91
N ILE A 89 -0.16 -1.55 -23.91
CA ILE A 89 -1.51 -1.51 -24.50
C ILE A 89 -1.52 -0.66 -25.77
N ASP A 90 -0.98 0.56 -25.72
CA ASP A 90 -0.98 1.45 -26.90
C ASP A 90 0.15 1.12 -27.90
N GLY A 91 1.08 0.23 -27.52
CA GLY A 91 2.15 -0.24 -28.39
C GLY A 91 3.23 0.79 -28.66
N TYR A 92 3.43 1.76 -27.77
CA TYR A 92 4.44 2.80 -27.94
C TYR A 92 5.85 2.22 -27.85
N THR A 93 6.75 2.78 -28.63
CA THR A 93 8.20 2.60 -28.48
C THR A 93 8.79 3.68 -27.57
N GLU A 94 10.01 3.47 -27.09
CA GLU A 94 10.66 4.39 -26.13
C GLU A 94 10.79 5.84 -26.66
N ASP A 95 11.02 6.01 -27.96
CA ASP A 95 11.12 7.30 -28.62
C ASP A 95 9.78 8.06 -28.71
N MET A 96 8.66 7.35 -28.64
CA MET A 96 7.31 7.94 -28.59
C MET A 96 6.92 8.44 -27.21
N LEU A 97 7.62 7.99 -26.15
CA LEU A 97 7.30 8.38 -24.78
C LEU A 97 7.53 9.88 -24.55
N THR A 98 6.76 10.46 -23.65
CA THR A 98 7.06 11.80 -23.12
C THR A 98 8.31 11.78 -22.23
N GLU A 99 8.89 12.95 -21.97
CA GLU A 99 10.00 13.05 -21.03
C GLU A 99 9.60 12.58 -19.62
N ALA A 100 8.38 12.91 -19.18
CA ALA A 100 7.83 12.48 -17.90
C ALA A 100 7.71 10.95 -17.83
N GLN A 101 7.20 10.30 -18.88
CA GLN A 101 7.12 8.84 -18.95
C GLN A 101 8.51 8.18 -18.93
N ARG A 102 9.49 8.72 -19.68
CA ARG A 102 10.88 8.24 -19.61
C ARG A 102 11.49 8.42 -18.22
N ALA A 103 11.18 9.51 -17.53
CA ALA A 103 11.61 9.71 -16.15
C ALA A 103 10.98 8.66 -15.21
N THR A 104 9.70 8.33 -15.40
CA THR A 104 9.06 7.25 -14.66
C THR A 104 9.71 5.89 -14.93
N VAL A 105 10.02 5.55 -16.19
CA VAL A 105 10.74 4.30 -16.52
C VAL A 105 12.08 4.23 -15.80
N ARG A 106 12.88 5.30 -15.83
CA ARG A 106 14.16 5.35 -15.09
C ARG A 106 13.96 5.18 -13.59
N ARG A 107 12.92 5.78 -13.02
CA ARG A 107 12.59 5.63 -11.60
C ARG A 107 12.23 4.19 -11.27
N ILE A 108 11.35 3.56 -12.06
CA ILE A 108 10.95 2.15 -11.86
C ILE A 108 12.15 1.23 -11.96
N ALA A 109 13.03 1.42 -12.95
CA ALA A 109 14.24 0.61 -13.11
C ALA A 109 15.21 0.69 -11.91
N GLY A 110 15.17 1.78 -11.14
CA GLY A 110 15.93 1.94 -9.91
C GLY A 110 15.21 1.47 -8.63
N GLU A 111 14.01 0.91 -8.72
CA GLU A 111 13.29 0.39 -7.56
C GLU A 111 13.95 -0.89 -7.00
N PRO A 112 13.92 -1.11 -5.67
CA PRO A 112 13.22 -0.30 -4.67
C PRO A 112 14.01 0.92 -4.18
N GLN A 113 15.30 1.07 -4.52
CA GLN A 113 16.14 2.15 -3.98
C GLN A 113 15.65 3.54 -4.39
N SER A 114 15.11 3.70 -5.60
CA SER A 114 14.56 4.97 -6.10
C SER A 114 13.34 5.49 -5.33
N ILE A 115 12.68 4.62 -4.54
CA ILE A 115 11.51 4.94 -3.72
C ILE A 115 11.73 4.65 -2.23
N ALA A 116 12.96 4.32 -1.84
CA ALA A 116 13.32 4.10 -0.45
C ALA A 116 13.13 5.38 0.36
N VAL A 117 12.60 5.23 1.58
CA VAL A 117 12.63 6.31 2.58
C VAL A 117 13.99 6.24 3.27
N LEU A 118 14.84 7.23 3.05
CA LEU A 118 16.12 7.32 3.76
C LEU A 118 15.85 7.80 5.19
N SER A 119 16.29 7.03 6.18
CA SER A 119 16.42 7.52 7.55
C SER A 119 17.69 8.36 7.65
N GLU A 120 17.58 9.62 8.07
CA GLU A 120 18.72 10.48 8.42
C GLU A 120 19.47 9.96 9.66
#